data_AF-A0A1T4XQT6-F1
#
_entry.id   AF-A0A1T4XQT6-F1
#
_cell.length_a   1.000
_cell.length_b   1.000
_cell.length_c   1.000
_cell.angle_alpha   90.00
_cell.angle_beta   90.00
_cell.angle_gamma   90.00
#
_symmetry.space_group_name_H-M   'P 1'
#
loop_
_entity.id
_entity.type
_entity.pdbx_description
1 polymer ?
#
loop_
_entity_poly.entity_id
_entity_poly.type
_entity_poly.pdbx_seq_one_letter_code
_entity_poly.pdbx_strand_id
1 'polypeptide(L)'
;MSRDSIKMVAMLTMLINHIANVFLPAGQPLTNLCLCIGYFTAVTMCFFLVEGYGCTRSKRRYAGRLLGFAVLAQLPYQLAFPANGIAGFVQFNMLFTLLLCFLVLLVQEKIQDRVLRGVCIVLLICASLFCDWALLAPVFTLLFAWAGENRTRQKAAFGAAALLYGGMAGLGSGQVWEAVGCAVPILVSAFVILYLYNGRRAARGRTFYKWFFYAFYPAHLLVLGLLRLAV
;
A
#
# COMPACT_ATOMS: atom_id res chain seq x y z
N MET A 1 -15.45 12.62 -5.61
CA MET A 1 -15.28 11.14 -5.59
C MET A 1 -15.45 10.63 -4.17
N SER A 2 -16.17 9.51 -4.01
CA SER A 2 -16.26 8.82 -2.71
C SER A 2 -14.99 8.01 -2.44
N ARG A 3 -14.75 7.67 -1.17
CA ARG A 3 -13.62 6.82 -0.78
C ARG A 3 -13.61 5.48 -1.52
N ASP A 4 -14.77 4.85 -1.64
CA ASP A 4 -14.92 3.56 -2.28
C ASP A 4 -14.63 3.67 -3.78
N SER A 5 -15.02 4.77 -4.43
CA SER A 5 -14.68 5.05 -5.84
C SER A 5 -13.16 5.16 -6.05
N ILE A 6 -12.45 5.86 -5.17
CA ILE A 6 -10.98 5.99 -5.27
C ILE A 6 -10.32 4.62 -5.03
N LYS A 7 -10.84 3.82 -4.09
CA LYS A 7 -10.36 2.45 -3.88
C LYS A 7 -10.59 1.53 -5.07
N MET A 8 -11.68 1.70 -5.82
CA MET A 8 -11.90 0.97 -7.08
C MET A 8 -10.81 1.31 -8.11
N VAL A 9 -10.48 2.59 -8.28
CA VAL A 9 -9.37 3.01 -9.15
C VAL A 9 -8.04 2.44 -8.67
N ALA A 10 -7.79 2.45 -7.36
CA ALA A 10 -6.61 1.86 -6.75
C ALA A 10 -6.52 0.34 -7.02
N MET A 11 -7.64 -0.40 -6.97
CA MET A 11 -7.61 -1.82 -7.28
C MET A 11 -7.40 -2.11 -8.77
N LEU A 12 -7.99 -1.31 -9.66
CA LEU A 12 -7.78 -1.48 -11.09
C LEU A 12 -6.30 -1.27 -11.46
N THR A 13 -5.70 -0.20 -10.94
CA THR A 13 -4.27 0.10 -11.14
C THR A 13 -3.36 -0.97 -10.54
N MET A 14 -3.71 -1.53 -9.37
CA MET A 14 -3.02 -2.68 -8.78
C MET A 14 -3.11 -3.93 -9.66
N LEU A 15 -4.29 -4.22 -10.21
CA LEU A 15 -4.50 -5.36 -11.10
C LEU A 15 -3.65 -5.24 -12.36
N ILE A 16 -3.62 -4.06 -12.98
CA ILE A 16 -2.77 -3.79 -14.15
C ILE A 16 -1.29 -4.02 -13.82
N ASN A 17 -0.83 -3.53 -12.67
CA ASN A 17 0.54 -3.75 -12.21
C ASN A 17 0.84 -5.24 -12.02
N HIS A 18 -0.01 -5.99 -11.32
CA HIS A 18 0.24 -7.41 -11.09
C HIS A 18 0.18 -8.24 -12.38
N ILE A 19 -0.74 -7.94 -13.30
CA ILE A 19 -0.76 -8.58 -14.63
C ILE A 19 0.57 -8.35 -15.34
N ALA A 20 1.07 -7.12 -15.35
CA ALA A 20 2.34 -6.80 -15.99
C ALA A 20 3.53 -7.49 -15.31
N ASN A 21 3.56 -7.48 -13.98
CA ASN A 21 4.63 -8.13 -13.21
C ASN A 21 4.66 -9.65 -13.40
N VAL A 22 3.49 -10.28 -13.54
CA VAL A 22 3.36 -11.74 -13.70
C VAL A 22 3.65 -12.20 -15.13
N PHE A 23 3.14 -11.49 -16.15
CA PHE A 23 3.09 -12.00 -17.53
C PHE A 23 3.96 -11.24 -18.53
N LEU A 24 4.37 -10.00 -18.25
CA LEU A 24 5.17 -9.22 -19.18
C LEU A 24 6.67 -9.31 -18.84
N PRO A 25 7.55 -9.30 -19.86
CA PRO A 25 8.99 -9.33 -19.64
C PRO A 25 9.46 -8.08 -18.89
N ALA A 26 10.32 -8.29 -17.89
CA ALA A 26 10.90 -7.22 -17.09
C ALA A 26 11.75 -6.25 -17.94
N GLY A 27 11.75 -4.97 -17.56
CA GLY A 27 12.56 -3.92 -18.22
C GLY A 27 11.95 -3.34 -19.50
N GLN A 28 10.87 -3.92 -20.05
CA GLN A 28 10.19 -3.34 -21.21
C GLN A 28 9.42 -2.06 -20.85
N PRO A 29 9.33 -1.07 -21.76
CA PRO A 29 8.62 0.20 -21.49
C PRO A 29 7.16 0.00 -21.07
N LEU A 30 6.45 -0.94 -21.71
CA LEU A 30 5.06 -1.25 -21.37
C LEU A 30 4.94 -1.84 -19.96
N THR A 31 5.81 -2.79 -19.61
CA THR A 31 5.86 -3.38 -18.27
C THR A 31 6.10 -2.29 -17.23
N ASN A 32 7.11 -1.44 -17.43
CA ASN A 32 7.44 -0.36 -16.52
C ASN A 32 6.29 0.64 -16.36
N LEU A 33 5.60 0.99 -17.45
CA LEU A 33 4.41 1.86 -17.40
C LEU A 33 3.29 1.24 -16.55
N CYS A 34 2.96 -0.04 -16.78
CA CYS A 34 1.95 -0.75 -16.01
C CYS A 34 2.33 -0.86 -14.52
N LEU A 35 3.60 -1.12 -14.22
CA LEU A 35 4.11 -1.13 -12.85
C LEU A 35 3.94 0.26 -12.19
N CYS A 36 4.36 1.32 -12.89
CA CYS A 36 4.25 2.70 -12.42
C CYS A 36 2.79 3.05 -12.08
N ILE A 37 1.86 2.74 -12.97
CA ILE A 37 0.43 2.99 -12.76
C ILE A 37 -0.06 2.37 -11.44
N GLY A 38 0.40 1.17 -11.07
CA GLY A 38 0.04 0.51 -9.81
C GLY A 38 0.59 1.15 -8.55
N TYR A 39 1.64 1.98 -8.62
CA TYR A 39 2.18 2.67 -7.44
C TYR A 39 1.18 3.68 -6.84
N PHE A 40 0.20 4.13 -7.65
CA PHE A 40 -0.97 4.85 -7.18
C PHE A 40 -1.69 4.12 -6.02
N THR A 41 -1.79 2.79 -6.09
CA THR A 41 -2.52 1.97 -5.12
C THR A 41 -1.88 2.03 -3.74
N ALA A 42 -0.56 1.85 -3.66
CA ALA A 42 0.12 1.68 -2.39
C ALA A 42 -0.02 2.91 -1.50
N VAL A 43 0.27 4.10 -2.05
CA VAL A 43 0.16 5.36 -1.30
C VAL A 43 -1.30 5.70 -0.96
N THR A 44 -2.24 5.43 -1.88
CA THR A 44 -3.68 5.62 -1.65
C THR A 44 -4.18 4.75 -0.50
N MET A 45 -3.73 3.49 -0.44
CA MET A 45 -4.11 2.56 0.61
C MET A 45 -3.46 2.92 1.95
N CYS A 46 -2.23 3.43 1.97
CA CYS A 46 -1.61 3.97 3.19
C CYS A 46 -2.40 5.17 3.74
N PHE A 47 -2.80 6.12 2.89
CA PHE A 47 -3.64 7.25 3.29
C PHE A 47 -4.98 6.78 3.89
N PHE A 48 -5.69 5.87 3.19
CA PHE A 48 -6.96 5.35 3.71
C PHE A 48 -6.82 4.41 4.91
N LEU A 49 -5.63 3.86 5.16
CA LEU A 49 -5.33 3.15 6.39
C LEU A 49 -5.32 4.12 7.57
N VAL A 50 -4.60 5.24 7.45
CA VAL A 50 -4.55 6.30 8.48
C VAL A 50 -5.94 6.90 8.75
N GLU A 51 -6.66 7.29 7.70
CA GLU A 51 -8.03 7.78 7.84
C GLU A 51 -8.96 6.72 8.46
N GLY A 52 -8.85 5.47 7.98
CA GLY A 52 -9.63 4.35 8.48
C GLY A 52 -9.36 4.02 9.95
N TYR A 53 -8.12 4.24 10.40
CA TYR A 53 -7.69 4.08 11.78
C TYR A 53 -8.38 5.09 12.70
N GLY A 54 -8.44 6.36 12.31
CA GLY A 54 -9.16 7.41 13.06
C GLY A 54 -10.65 7.15 13.18
N CYS A 55 -11.28 6.59 12.14
CA CYS A 55 -12.72 6.33 12.12
C CYS A 55 -13.17 4.98 12.70
N THR A 56 -12.26 4.08 13.12
CA THR A 56 -12.67 2.72 13.53
C THR A 56 -13.13 2.65 14.99
N ARG A 57 -14.32 2.10 15.22
CA ARG A 57 -14.84 1.87 16.59
C ARG A 57 -14.10 0.75 17.32
N SER A 58 -13.52 -0.21 16.60
CA SER A 58 -12.78 -1.33 17.19
C SER A 58 -11.52 -1.63 16.40
N LYS A 59 -10.39 -1.22 16.97
CA LYS A 59 -9.05 -1.41 16.40
C LYS A 59 -8.68 -2.90 16.34
N ARG A 60 -9.00 -3.65 17.40
CA ARG A 60 -8.82 -5.12 17.46
C ARG A 60 -9.53 -5.85 16.33
N ARG A 61 -10.81 -5.55 16.07
CA ARG A 61 -11.55 -6.17 14.96
C ARG A 61 -11.02 -5.74 13.59
N TYR A 62 -10.46 -4.53 13.48
CA TYR A 62 -9.83 -4.07 12.23
C TYR A 62 -8.55 -4.86 11.96
N ALA A 63 -7.63 -4.88 12.92
CA ALA A 63 -6.38 -5.63 12.84
C ALA A 63 -6.62 -7.12 12.59
N GLY A 64 -7.59 -7.73 13.29
CA GLY A 64 -7.92 -9.15 13.11
C GLY A 64 -8.43 -9.49 11.70
N ARG A 65 -9.22 -8.62 11.07
CA ARG A 65 -9.61 -8.82 9.66
C ARG A 65 -8.40 -8.70 8.74
N LEU A 66 -7.55 -7.69 8.96
CA LEU A 66 -6.38 -7.47 8.14
C LEU A 66 -5.41 -8.65 8.20
N LEU A 67 -5.16 -9.17 9.41
CA LEU A 67 -4.38 -10.39 9.63
C LEU A 67 -5.01 -11.62 8.96
N GLY A 68 -6.32 -11.82 9.12
CA GLY A 68 -7.01 -12.96 8.50
C GLY A 68 -6.87 -12.96 6.97
N PHE A 69 -7.09 -11.82 6.32
CA PHE A 69 -6.89 -11.71 4.87
C PHE A 69 -5.42 -11.74 4.45
N ALA A 70 -4.50 -11.25 5.29
CA ALA A 70 -3.06 -11.34 5.03
C ALA A 70 -2.60 -12.80 4.98
N VAL A 71 -3.02 -13.62 5.94
CA VAL A 71 -2.73 -15.06 5.95
C VAL A 71 -3.36 -15.75 4.74
N LEU A 72 -4.64 -15.49 4.45
CA LEU A 72 -5.32 -16.07 3.28
C LEU A 72 -4.66 -15.68 1.95
N ALA A 73 -4.16 -14.45 1.83
CA ALA A 73 -3.51 -13.97 0.63
C ALA A 73 -2.06 -14.43 0.46
N GLN A 74 -1.44 -15.02 1.50
CA GLN A 74 -0.03 -15.39 1.44
C GLN A 74 0.24 -16.47 0.40
N LEU A 75 -0.59 -17.51 0.33
CA LEU A 75 -0.44 -18.57 -0.66
C LEU A 75 -0.66 -18.03 -2.10
N PRO A 76 -1.76 -17.30 -2.40
CA PRO A 76 -1.93 -16.65 -3.70
C PRO A 76 -0.77 -15.73 -4.11
N TYR A 77 -0.24 -14.95 -3.17
CA TYR A 77 0.88 -14.04 -3.41
C TYR A 77 2.14 -14.80 -3.83
N GLN A 78 2.45 -15.90 -3.16
CA GLN A 78 3.62 -16.72 -3.47
C GLN A 78 3.49 -17.47 -4.80
N LEU A 79 2.27 -17.88 -5.19
CA LEU A 79 2.03 -18.47 -6.51
C LEU A 79 2.23 -17.45 -7.65
N ALA A 80 1.76 -16.22 -7.45
CA ALA A 80 1.91 -15.14 -8.41
C ALA A 80 3.37 -14.64 -8.51
N PHE A 81 4.08 -14.58 -7.38
CA PHE A 81 5.41 -13.98 -7.29
C PHE A 81 6.43 -14.89 -6.57
N PRO A 82 6.83 -16.04 -7.13
CA PRO A 82 7.70 -16.99 -6.43
C PRO A 82 9.14 -16.49 -6.28
N ALA A 83 9.58 -15.54 -7.09
CA ALA A 83 10.91 -14.94 -7.00
C ALA A 83 11.00 -13.88 -5.89
N ASN A 84 9.87 -13.50 -5.28
CA ASN A 84 9.83 -12.47 -4.24
C ASN A 84 10.26 -13.04 -2.89
N GLY A 85 11.42 -12.59 -2.43
CA GLY A 85 12.04 -13.03 -1.19
C GLY A 85 13.40 -12.37 -1.02
N ILE A 86 13.90 -12.34 0.21
CA ILE A 86 15.24 -11.82 0.52
C ILE A 86 16.02 -12.94 1.20
N ALA A 87 17.20 -13.27 0.68
CA ALA A 87 18.12 -14.24 1.29
C ALA A 87 17.48 -15.61 1.61
N GLY A 88 16.61 -16.12 0.72
CA GLY A 88 15.92 -17.40 0.89
C GLY A 88 14.67 -17.36 1.78
N PHE A 89 14.33 -16.21 2.36
CA PHE A 89 13.08 -16.03 3.10
C PHE A 89 11.93 -15.64 2.18
N VAL A 90 10.75 -16.17 2.50
CA VAL A 90 9.47 -15.86 1.86
C VAL A 90 9.08 -14.41 2.15
N GLN A 91 8.86 -13.60 1.12
CA GLN A 91 8.32 -12.25 1.30
C GLN A 91 6.83 -12.30 1.70
N PHE A 92 6.47 -11.54 2.72
CA PHE A 92 5.08 -11.38 3.13
C PHE A 92 4.34 -10.36 2.25
N ASN A 93 3.07 -10.61 1.97
CA ASN A 93 2.28 -9.75 1.09
C ASN A 93 1.93 -8.37 1.69
N MET A 94 1.43 -7.47 0.84
CA MET A 94 1.09 -6.08 1.21
C MET A 94 0.09 -5.95 2.36
N LEU A 95 -0.77 -6.94 2.63
CA LEU A 95 -1.70 -6.87 3.78
C LEU A 95 -0.98 -7.06 5.11
N PHE A 96 0.11 -7.83 5.16
CA PHE A 96 1.00 -7.86 6.33
C PHE A 96 1.68 -6.51 6.54
N THR A 97 2.14 -5.86 5.46
CA THR A 97 2.71 -4.51 5.53
C THR A 97 1.70 -3.52 6.11
N LEU A 98 0.46 -3.51 5.61
CA LEU A 98 -0.60 -2.66 6.14
C LEU A 98 -0.95 -3.00 7.60
N LEU A 99 -0.83 -4.26 8.02
CA LEU A 99 -1.01 -4.65 9.42
C LEU A 99 0.08 -4.04 10.30
N LEU A 100 1.34 -4.10 9.87
CA LEU A 100 2.45 -3.46 10.59
C LEU A 100 2.26 -1.93 10.63
N CYS A 101 1.88 -1.30 9.52
CA CYS A 101 1.52 0.11 9.48
C CYS A 101 0.39 0.45 10.47
N PHE A 102 -0.64 -0.41 10.56
CA PHE A 102 -1.72 -0.24 11.53
C PHE A 102 -1.21 -0.35 12.98
N LEU A 103 -0.30 -1.29 13.26
CA LEU A 103 0.31 -1.44 14.58
C LEU A 103 1.22 -0.27 14.94
N VAL A 104 1.91 0.33 13.96
CA VAL A 104 2.68 1.57 14.16
C VAL A 104 1.76 2.70 14.66
N LEU A 105 0.58 2.87 14.06
CA LEU A 105 -0.43 3.84 14.53
C LEU A 105 -0.94 3.50 15.94
N LEU A 106 -1.11 2.21 16.23
CA LEU A 106 -1.54 1.74 17.56
C LEU A 106 -0.51 2.02 18.64
N VAL A 107 0.77 1.78 18.34
CA VAL A 107 1.90 2.12 19.22
C VAL A 107 1.97 3.63 19.44
N GLN A 108 1.80 4.44 18.39
CA GLN A 108 1.81 5.90 18.50
C GLN A 108 0.73 6.44 19.44
N GLU A 109 -0.46 5.83 19.44
CA GLU A 109 -1.57 6.25 20.30
C GLU A 109 -1.46 5.73 21.74
N LYS A 110 -1.03 4.47 21.92
CA LYS A 110 -1.13 3.79 23.21
C LYS A 110 0.10 3.94 24.09
N ILE A 111 1.29 4.05 23.50
CA ILE A 111 2.54 4.15 24.27
C ILE A 111 2.89 5.63 24.49
N GLN A 112 2.83 6.05 25.75
CA GLN A 112 3.17 7.43 26.16
C GLN A 112 4.67 7.64 26.32
N ASP A 113 5.39 6.61 26.79
CA ASP A 113 6.84 6.65 26.92
C ASP A 113 7.51 6.83 25.55
N ARG A 114 8.30 7.90 25.41
CA ARG A 114 8.88 8.29 24.11
C ARG A 114 9.91 7.28 23.62
N VAL A 115 10.69 6.70 24.52
CA VAL A 115 11.78 5.77 24.19
C VAL A 115 11.17 4.42 23.79
N LEU A 116 10.29 3.87 24.62
CA LEU A 116 9.60 2.61 24.34
C LEU A 116 8.79 2.71 23.04
N ARG A 117 8.08 3.83 22.83
CA ARG A 117 7.36 4.08 21.57
C ARG A 117 8.30 4.08 20.38
N GLY A 118 9.44 4.76 20.48
CA GLY A 118 10.46 4.78 19.43
C GLY A 118 10.99 3.39 19.11
N VAL A 119 11.38 2.63 20.14
CA VAL A 119 11.87 1.25 20.00
C VAL A 119 10.82 0.36 19.33
N CYS A 120 9.57 0.39 19.79
CA CYS A 120 8.49 -0.41 19.19
C CYS A 120 8.24 -0.04 17.72
N ILE A 121 8.25 1.25 17.37
CA ILE A 121 8.08 1.69 15.97
C ILE A 121 9.25 1.20 15.11
N VAL A 122 10.49 1.33 15.59
CA VAL A 122 11.67 0.84 14.86
C VAL A 122 11.59 -0.66 14.65
N LEU A 123 11.23 -1.44 15.67
CA LEU A 123 11.07 -2.89 15.55
C LEU A 123 9.99 -3.26 14.51
N LEU A 124 8.86 -2.54 14.49
CA LEU A 124 7.80 -2.77 13.49
C LEU A 124 8.24 -2.41 12.07
N ILE A 125 9.05 -1.36 11.92
CA ILE A 125 9.64 -0.98 10.63
C ILE A 125 10.70 -2.02 10.19
N CYS A 126 11.52 -2.52 11.10
CA CYS A 126 12.46 -3.60 10.79
C CYS A 126 11.70 -4.88 10.37
N ALA A 127 10.59 -5.20 11.03
CA ALA A 127 9.75 -6.33 10.64
C ALA A 127 9.12 -6.13 9.25
N SER A 128 8.82 -4.90 8.85
CA SER A 128 8.24 -4.63 7.53
C SER A 128 9.22 -4.86 6.38
N LEU A 129 10.54 -4.92 6.64
CA LEU A 129 11.56 -5.22 5.62
C LEU A 129 11.35 -6.59 4.95
N PHE A 130 10.69 -7.53 5.65
CA PHE A 130 10.33 -8.85 5.13
C PHE A 130 8.99 -8.86 4.38
N CYS A 131 8.33 -7.72 4.28
CA CYS A 131 7.04 -7.57 3.62
C CYS A 131 7.16 -6.76 2.32
N ASP A 132 6.13 -6.82 1.49
CA ASP A 132 5.98 -5.99 0.30
C ASP A 132 5.97 -4.50 0.65
N TRP A 133 6.50 -3.63 -0.22
CA TRP A 133 6.71 -2.19 0.03
C TRP A 133 7.60 -1.84 1.24
N ALA A 134 8.20 -2.84 1.91
CA ALA A 134 9.24 -2.74 2.92
C ALA A 134 9.14 -1.52 3.85
N LEU A 135 10.13 -0.63 3.78
CA LEU A 135 10.24 0.59 4.58
C LEU A 135 9.27 1.70 4.14
N LEU A 136 8.92 1.74 2.84
CA LEU A 136 8.18 2.85 2.25
C LEU A 136 6.78 2.99 2.83
N ALA A 137 6.03 1.88 2.94
CA ALA A 137 4.65 1.93 3.42
C ALA A 137 4.52 2.41 4.89
N PRO A 138 5.33 1.93 5.86
CA PRO A 138 5.34 2.50 7.21
C PRO A 138 5.74 3.98 7.24
N VAL A 139 6.73 4.39 6.44
CA VAL A 139 7.15 5.80 6.37
C VAL A 139 6.01 6.66 5.81
N PHE A 140 5.35 6.26 4.73
CA PHE A 140 4.18 6.97 4.19
C PHE A 140 3.05 7.04 5.22
N THR A 141 2.80 5.94 5.93
CA THR A 141 1.79 5.89 7.00
C THR A 141 2.10 6.92 8.08
N LEU A 142 3.36 7.04 8.52
CA LEU A 142 3.79 8.03 9.50
C LEU A 142 3.65 9.46 8.97
N LEU A 143 4.07 9.73 7.73
CA LEU A 143 3.92 11.04 7.08
C LEU A 143 2.45 11.48 7.06
N PHE A 144 1.54 10.58 6.67
CA PHE A 144 0.11 10.88 6.65
C PHE A 144 -0.50 10.99 8.04
N ALA A 145 -0.05 10.18 9.00
CA ALA A 145 -0.49 10.28 10.39
C ALA A 145 -0.10 11.63 11.01
N TRP A 146 1.12 12.10 10.78
CA TRP A 146 1.60 13.41 11.27
C TRP A 146 0.97 14.59 10.53
N ALA A 147 0.61 14.41 9.26
CA ALA A 147 -0.11 15.42 8.51
C ALA A 147 -1.51 15.68 9.09
N GLY A 148 -2.18 14.63 9.59
CA GLY A 148 -3.53 14.72 10.13
C GLY A 148 -4.52 15.26 9.10
N GLU A 149 -5.46 16.10 9.54
CA GLU A 149 -6.47 16.73 8.68
C GLU A 149 -6.00 18.07 8.05
N ASN A 150 -4.76 18.49 8.31
CA ASN A 150 -4.24 19.75 7.79
C ASN A 150 -3.82 19.59 6.32
N ARG A 151 -4.54 20.24 5.40
CA ARG A 151 -4.30 20.16 3.95
C ARG A 151 -2.87 20.55 3.54
N THR A 152 -2.27 21.55 4.17
CA THR A 152 -0.90 21.96 3.83
C THR A 152 0.10 20.88 4.21
N ARG A 153 -0.08 20.27 5.38
CA ARG A 153 0.76 19.13 5.81
C ARG A 153 0.51 17.89 4.97
N GLN A 154 -0.72 17.64 4.52
CA GLN A 154 -1.01 16.53 3.62
C GLN A 154 -0.32 16.72 2.26
N LYS A 155 -0.35 17.92 1.67
CA LYS A 155 0.43 18.25 0.46
C LYS A 155 1.92 17.98 0.67
N ALA A 156 2.48 18.43 1.79
CA ALA A 156 3.86 18.16 2.14
C ALA A 156 4.16 16.67 2.31
N ALA A 157 3.27 15.90 2.94
CA ALA A 157 3.41 14.45 3.12
C ALA A 157 3.39 13.71 1.77
N PHE A 158 2.48 14.07 0.85
CA PHE A 158 2.47 13.50 -0.50
C PHE A 158 3.70 13.90 -1.31
N GLY A 159 4.14 15.16 -1.21
CA GLY A 159 5.38 15.63 -1.84
C GLY A 159 6.60 14.87 -1.32
N ALA A 160 6.71 14.69 0.00
CA ALA A 160 7.75 13.89 0.62
C ALA A 160 7.69 12.42 0.19
N ALA A 161 6.50 11.81 0.12
CA ALA A 161 6.34 10.44 -0.37
C ALA A 161 6.80 10.28 -1.83
N ALA A 162 6.44 11.24 -2.70
CA ALA A 162 6.86 11.27 -4.10
C ALA A 162 8.38 11.43 -4.24
N LEU A 163 8.98 12.34 -3.46
CA LEU A 163 10.43 12.55 -3.44
C LEU A 163 11.19 11.34 -2.89
N LEU A 164 10.69 10.71 -1.83
CA LEU A 164 11.33 9.53 -1.24
C LEU A 164 11.33 8.36 -2.22
N TYR A 165 10.19 8.06 -2.85
CA TYR A 165 10.11 6.91 -3.74
C TYR A 165 10.76 7.18 -5.10
N GLY A 166 10.48 8.34 -5.69
CA GLY A 166 11.12 8.76 -6.94
C GLY A 166 12.63 8.93 -6.78
N GLY A 167 13.08 9.54 -5.68
CA GLY A 167 14.50 9.69 -5.38
C GLY A 167 15.19 8.34 -5.18
N MET A 168 14.59 7.40 -4.46
CA MET A 168 15.11 6.05 -4.28
C MET A 168 15.26 5.31 -5.62
N ALA A 169 14.23 5.37 -6.47
CA ALA A 169 14.28 4.78 -7.81
C ALA A 169 15.37 5.44 -8.69
N GLY A 170 15.38 6.77 -8.77
CA GLY A 170 16.34 7.51 -9.60
C GLY A 170 17.80 7.33 -9.16
N LEU A 171 18.07 7.33 -7.86
CA LEU A 171 19.41 7.08 -7.32
C LEU A 171 19.82 5.61 -7.50
N GLY A 172 18.87 4.68 -7.38
CA GLY A 172 19.10 3.25 -7.55
C GLY A 172 19.46 2.85 -8.98
N SER A 173 18.82 3.46 -9.98
CA SER A 173 19.08 3.15 -11.39
C SER A 173 19.97 4.15 -12.12
N GLY A 174 20.23 5.32 -11.54
CA GLY A 174 20.91 6.44 -12.20
C GLY A 174 20.06 7.12 -13.28
N GLN A 175 18.78 6.77 -13.42
CA GLN A 175 17.92 7.22 -14.52
C GLN A 175 16.79 8.12 -14.04
N VAL A 176 16.72 9.33 -14.59
CA VAL A 176 15.71 10.33 -14.23
C VAL A 176 14.29 9.86 -14.55
N TRP A 177 14.09 9.10 -15.64
CA TRP A 177 12.76 8.63 -16.02
C TRP A 177 12.18 7.63 -15.02
N GLU A 178 13.00 6.82 -14.33
CA GLU A 178 12.53 5.93 -13.27
C GLU A 178 12.08 6.71 -12.04
N ALA A 179 12.82 7.77 -11.69
CA ALA A 179 12.44 8.68 -10.62
C ALA A 179 11.07 9.30 -10.89
N VAL A 180 10.87 9.80 -12.11
CA VAL A 180 9.60 10.39 -12.55
C VAL A 180 8.49 9.34 -12.58
N GLY A 181 8.75 8.15 -13.14
CA GLY A 181 7.79 7.05 -13.20
C GLY A 181 7.30 6.60 -11.82
N CYS A 182 8.16 6.64 -10.81
CA CYS A 182 7.79 6.31 -9.43
C CYS A 182 7.09 7.46 -8.69
N ALA A 183 7.49 8.71 -8.94
CA ALA A 183 6.94 9.89 -8.26
C ALA A 183 5.56 10.31 -8.79
N VAL A 184 5.35 10.27 -10.11
CA VAL A 184 4.12 10.76 -10.75
C VAL A 184 2.85 10.07 -10.24
N PRO A 185 2.78 8.72 -10.14
CA PRO A 185 1.59 8.04 -9.60
C PRO A 185 1.23 8.48 -8.17
N ILE A 186 2.25 8.81 -7.36
CA ILE A 186 2.04 9.33 -6.00
C ILE A 186 1.42 10.73 -6.05
N LEU A 187 1.91 11.60 -6.93
CA LEU A 187 1.35 12.94 -7.13
C LEU A 187 -0.07 12.89 -7.71
N VAL A 188 -0.36 11.93 -8.59
CA VAL A 188 -1.71 11.68 -9.10
C VAL A 188 -2.63 11.24 -7.96
N SER A 189 -2.19 10.35 -7.08
CA SER A 189 -2.94 10.00 -5.86
C SER A 189 -3.17 11.22 -4.96
N ALA A 190 -2.16 12.05 -4.77
CA ALA A 190 -2.28 13.31 -4.03
C ALA A 190 -3.35 14.22 -4.64
N PHE A 191 -3.36 14.38 -5.96
CA PHE A 191 -4.37 15.19 -6.64
C PHE A 191 -5.79 14.63 -6.42
N VAL A 192 -5.97 13.32 -6.62
CA VAL A 192 -7.26 12.66 -6.43
C VAL A 192 -7.75 12.80 -4.98
N ILE A 193 -6.87 12.62 -3.99
CA ILE A 193 -7.22 12.65 -2.57
C ILE A 193 -7.44 14.09 -2.06
N LEU A 194 -6.64 15.06 -2.51
CA LEU A 194 -6.73 16.42 -1.96
C LEU A 194 -7.82 17.26 -2.63
N TYR A 195 -8.12 17.01 -3.90
CA TYR A 195 -9.02 17.85 -4.69
C TYR A 195 -10.31 17.15 -5.08
N LEU A 196 -10.28 15.84 -5.35
CA LEU A 196 -11.46 15.11 -5.82
C LEU A 196 -12.17 14.34 -4.72
N TYR A 197 -11.50 14.01 -3.62
CA TYR A 197 -12.10 13.25 -2.53
C TYR A 197 -13.02 14.12 -1.66
N ASN A 198 -14.25 13.64 -1.44
CA ASN A 198 -15.26 14.37 -0.68
C ASN A 198 -15.34 14.01 0.81
N GLY A 199 -14.38 13.21 1.33
CA GLY A 199 -14.37 12.76 2.73
C GLY A 199 -15.48 11.76 3.09
N ARG A 200 -16.29 11.32 2.12
CA ARG A 200 -17.46 10.47 2.37
C ARG A 200 -17.22 9.03 1.87
N ARG A 201 -17.79 8.10 2.63
CA ARG A 201 -18.00 6.71 2.21
C ARG A 201 -19.22 6.61 1.30
N ALA A 202 -19.30 5.60 0.44
CA ALA A 202 -20.47 5.33 -0.37
C ALA A 202 -21.74 5.22 0.50
N ALA A 203 -22.83 5.84 0.04
CA ALA A 203 -24.10 5.87 0.74
C ALA A 203 -24.81 4.51 0.70
N ARG A 204 -24.68 3.77 -0.40
CA ARG A 204 -25.29 2.45 -0.65
C ARG A 204 -24.21 1.38 -0.82
N GLY A 205 -24.50 0.13 -0.42
CA GLY A 205 -23.59 -1.01 -0.66
C GLY A 205 -22.36 -1.12 0.26
N ARG A 206 -22.34 -0.43 1.42
CA ARG A 206 -21.18 -0.38 2.32
C ARG A 206 -20.62 -1.75 2.73
N THR A 207 -21.50 -2.69 3.03
CA THR A 207 -21.11 -4.07 3.41
C THR A 207 -20.49 -4.80 2.23
N PHE A 208 -21.06 -4.64 1.04
CA PHE A 208 -20.54 -5.24 -0.20
C PHE A 208 -19.13 -4.72 -0.50
N TYR A 209 -18.93 -3.40 -0.58
CA TYR A 209 -17.62 -2.82 -0.86
C TYR A 209 -16.58 -3.23 0.16
N LYS A 210 -16.94 -3.28 1.45
CA LYS A 210 -16.04 -3.71 2.51
C LYS A 210 -15.50 -5.12 2.24
N TRP A 211 -16.37 -6.11 1.99
CA TRP A 211 -15.94 -7.49 1.77
C TRP A 211 -15.30 -7.68 0.41
N PHE A 212 -15.79 -6.99 -0.62
CA PHE A 212 -15.21 -6.99 -1.95
C PHE A 212 -13.73 -6.55 -1.92
N PHE A 213 -13.42 -5.43 -1.25
CA PHE A 213 -12.03 -4.96 -1.16
C PHE A 213 -11.10 -5.96 -0.47
N TYR A 214 -11.59 -6.69 0.52
CA TYR A 214 -10.78 -7.71 1.20
C TYR A 214 -10.64 -9.00 0.38
N ALA A 215 -11.70 -9.43 -0.30
CA ALA A 215 -11.68 -10.64 -1.12
C ALA A 215 -10.94 -10.45 -2.45
N PHE A 216 -10.99 -9.24 -3.02
CA PHE A 216 -10.36 -8.94 -4.30
C PHE A 216 -8.86 -9.26 -4.27
N TYR A 217 -8.14 -8.82 -3.25
CA TYR A 217 -6.68 -9.00 -3.16
C TYR A 217 -6.23 -10.47 -3.26
N PRO A 218 -6.65 -11.39 -2.37
CA PRO A 218 -6.30 -12.81 -2.51
C PRO A 218 -6.87 -13.44 -3.79
N ALA A 219 -8.09 -13.08 -4.20
CA ALA A 219 -8.75 -13.73 -5.33
C ALA A 219 -8.05 -13.44 -6.68
N HIS A 220 -7.72 -12.18 -6.97
CA HIS A 220 -7.06 -11.86 -8.23
C HIS A 220 -5.63 -12.41 -8.27
N LEU A 221 -4.89 -12.38 -7.15
CA LEU A 221 -3.57 -13.01 -7.08
C LEU A 221 -3.64 -14.51 -7.31
N LEU A 222 -4.67 -15.18 -6.78
CA LEU A 222 -4.86 -16.61 -7.01
C LEU A 222 -5.10 -16.91 -8.48
N VAL A 223 -5.97 -16.13 -9.13
CA VAL A 223 -6.23 -16.26 -10.58
C VAL A 223 -4.96 -16.03 -11.38
N LEU A 224 -4.20 -14.97 -11.10
CA LEU A 224 -2.94 -14.68 -11.81
C LEU A 224 -1.89 -15.78 -11.57
N GLY A 225 -1.75 -16.26 -10.34
CA GLY A 225 -0.82 -17.33 -9.99
C GLY A 225 -1.16 -18.66 -10.68
N LEU A 226 -2.45 -19.02 -10.74
CA LEU A 226 -2.88 -20.23 -11.46
C LEU A 226 -2.68 -20.11 -12.97
N LEU A 227 -2.99 -18.96 -13.56
CA LEU A 227 -2.76 -18.71 -14.98
C LEU A 227 -1.27 -18.75 -15.34
N ARG A 228 -0.40 -18.20 -14.48
CA ARG A 228 1.06 -18.28 -14.64
C ARG A 228 1.57 -19.72 -14.63
N LEU A 229 0.98 -20.61 -13.84
CA LEU A 229 1.37 -22.03 -13.83
C LEU A 229 0.86 -22.81 -15.05
N ALA A 230 -0.14 -22.28 -15.75
CA ALA A 230 -0.76 -22.92 -16.91
C ALA A 230 -0.11 -22.53 -18.26
N VAL A 231 0.73 -21.49 -18.27
CA VAL A 231 1.44 -20.95 -19.45
C VAL A 231 2.94 -21.22 -19.29
#